data_AF-A0A4S2FP56-F1
#
_entry.id   AF-A0A4S2FP56-F1
#
_cell.length_a   1.000
_cell.length_b   1.000
_cell.length_c   1.000
_cell.angle_alpha   90.00
_cell.angle_beta   90.00
_cell.angle_gamma   90.00
#
_symmetry.space_group_name_H-M   'P 1'
#
loop_
_entity.id
_entity.type
_entity.pdbx_description
1 polymer ?
#
loop_
_entity_poly.entity_id
_entity_poly.type
_entity_poly.pdbx_seq_one_letter_code
_entity_poly.pdbx_strand_id
1 'polypeptide(L)' 'MKTTDLKIGDLVRIKLPSPQGERFSIPMQVVGIFSNISGESPDDTVYLDFEGNEGDVWEEEVGNLVFCKKSSVCRKD' A
#
# COMPACT_ATOMS: atom_id res chain seq x y z
N MET A 1 -2.43 -5.84 6.73
CA MET A 1 -1.02 -6.30 6.76
C MET A 1 -0.36 -5.74 8.02
N LYS A 2 0.94 -5.96 8.27
CA LYS A 2 1.65 -5.31 9.39
C LYS A 2 2.71 -4.32 8.86
N THR A 3 3.07 -3.35 9.69
CA THR A 3 4.01 -2.28 9.33
C THR A 3 5.41 -2.81 9.05
N THR A 4 5.86 -3.84 9.76
CA THR A 4 7.19 -4.47 9.55
C THR A 4 7.30 -5.30 8.28
N ASP A 5 6.18 -5.65 7.64
CA ASP A 5 6.16 -6.30 6.34
C ASP A 5 6.39 -5.30 5.20
N LEU A 6 6.09 -4.02 5.41
CA LEU A 6 6.20 -2.97 4.41
C LEU A 6 7.62 -2.42 4.29
N LYS A 7 7.96 -2.04 3.05
CA LYS A 7 9.15 -1.26 2.73
C LYS A 7 8.80 -0.13 1.79
N ILE A 8 9.53 0.97 1.90
CA ILE A 8 9.52 2.03 0.89
C ILE A 8 9.88 1.39 -0.46
N GLY A 9 9.09 1.70 -1.49
CA GLY A 9 9.19 1.10 -2.81
C GLY A 9 8.24 -0.08 -3.07
N ASP A 10 7.57 -0.61 -2.04
CA ASP A 10 6.58 -1.66 -2.24
C ASP A 10 5.35 -1.14 -3.00
N LEU A 11 4.85 -1.95 -3.93
CA LEU A 11 3.62 -1.69 -4.67
C LEU A 11 2.43 -2.31 -3.92
N VAL A 12 1.48 -1.47 -3.52
CA VAL A 12 0.31 -1.84 -2.71
C VAL A 12 -0.98 -1.34 -3.36
N ARG A 13 -2.11 -1.82 -2.85
CA ARG A 13 -3.45 -1.30 -3.14
C ARG A 13 -4.25 -1.15 -1.86
N ILE A 14 -5.16 -0.18 -1.83
CA ILE A 14 -6.12 0.02 -0.75
C ILE A 14 -7.32 -0.91 -0.99
N LYS A 15 -7.78 -1.59 0.06
CA LYS A 15 -9.07 -2.30 0.10
C LYS A 15 -10.19 -1.27 0.21
N LEU A 16 -11.04 -1.20 -0.81
CA LEU A 16 -12.17 -0.28 -0.84
C LEU A 16 -13.46 -1.02 -0.45
N PRO A 17 -14.35 -0.40 0.36
CA PRO A 17 -15.67 -0.94 0.63
C PRO A 17 -16.44 -1.16 -0.67
N SER A 18 -17.05 -2.33 -0.82
CA SER A 18 -17.86 -2.63 -2.01
C SER A 18 -18.95 -3.64 -1.66
N PRO A 19 -20.21 -3.37 -2.05
CA PRO A 19 -21.33 -4.30 -1.82
C PRO A 19 -21.27 -5.55 -2.72
N GLN A 20 -20.38 -5.59 -3.71
CA GLN A 20 -20.31 -6.63 -4.74
C GLN A 20 -19.06 -7.53 -4.59
N GLY A 21 -18.43 -7.52 -3.42
CA GLY A 21 -17.18 -8.24 -3.14
C GLY A 21 -15.97 -7.30 -3.10
N GLU A 22 -14.76 -7.86 -3.12
CA GLU A 22 -13.53 -7.09 -2.94
C GLU A 22 -13.28 -6.10 -4.10
N ARG A 23 -13.08 -4.83 -3.74
CA ARG A 23 -12.64 -3.78 -4.67
C ARG A 23 -11.33 -3.21 -4.16
N PHE A 24 -10.44 -2.88 -5.08
CA PHE A 24 -9.13 -2.32 -4.76
C PHE A 24 -8.89 -1.00 -5.51
N SER A 25 -8.06 -0.13 -4.94
CA SER A 25 -7.55 1.05 -5.63
C SER A 25 -6.65 0.68 -6.82
N ILE A 26 -6.21 1.70 -7.56
CA ILE A 26 -5.03 1.57 -8.43
C ILE A 26 -3.79 1.20 -7.59
N PRO A 27 -2.78 0.54 -8.20
CA PRO A 27 -1.50 0.33 -7.55
C PRO A 27 -0.85 1.67 -7.17
N MET A 28 -0.29 1.73 -5.96
CA MET A 28 0.48 2.86 -5.48
C MET A 28 1.76 2.34 -4.82
N GLN A 29 2.81 3.13 -4.86
CA GLN A 29 4.09 2.85 -4.24
C GLN A 29 4.12 3.44 -2.83
N VAL A 30 4.66 2.68 -1.88
CA VAL A 30 4.96 3.18 -0.53
C VAL A 30 6.12 4.15 -0.60
N VAL A 31 5.91 5.39 -0.17
CA VAL A 31 6.93 6.46 -0.13
C VAL A 31 7.29 6.91 1.28
N GLY A 32 6.48 6.53 2.28
CA GLY A 32 6.77 6.79 3.69
C GLY A 32 5.99 5.85 4.61
N ILE A 33 6.53 5.58 5.79
CA ILE A 33 5.91 4.75 6.82
C ILE A 33 6.12 5.46 8.15
N PHE A 34 5.03 5.72 8.86
CA PHE A 34 5.03 6.34 10.18
C PHE A 34 4.41 5.38 11.19
N SER A 35 5.26 4.76 12.00
CA SER A 35 4.85 3.83 13.06
C SER A 35 4.80 4.53 14.41
N ASN A 36 3.80 4.20 15.23
CA ASN A 36 3.74 4.72 16.60
C ASN A 36 4.87 4.18 17.49
N ILE A 37 5.37 5.00 18.42
CA ILE A 37 6.46 4.66 19.36
C ILE A 37 6.06 3.51 20.30
N SER A 38 4.77 3.27 20.49
CA SER A 38 4.20 2.20 21.32
C SER A 38 4.24 0.79 20.70
N GLY A 39 4.82 0.62 19.50
CA GLY A 39 4.95 -0.66 18.81
C GLY A 39 4.08 -0.78 17.55
N GLU A 40 4.14 -1.94 16.89
CA GLU A 40 3.42 -2.21 15.63
C GLU A 40 1.90 -2.05 15.80
N SER A 41 1.26 -1.28 14.92
CA SER A 41 -0.20 -1.13 14.87
C SER A 41 -0.74 -1.29 13.45
N PRO A 42 -1.89 -1.96 13.24
CA PRO A 42 -2.59 -1.89 11.95
C PRO A 42 -3.01 -0.46 11.59
N ASP A 43 -3.09 0.43 12.58
CA ASP A 43 -3.46 1.83 12.42
C ASP A 43 -2.23 2.73 12.16
N ASP A 44 -1.04 2.14 12.02
CA ASP A 44 0.14 2.88 11.59
C ASP A 44 -0.11 3.51 10.22
N THR A 45 0.43 4.72 10.02
CA THR A 45 0.17 5.52 8.83
C THR A 45 1.20 5.20 7.76
N VAL A 46 0.73 5.05 6.53
CA VAL A 46 1.57 4.86 5.34
C VAL A 46 1.28 5.97 4.34
N TYR A 47 2.34 6.45 3.70
CA TYR A 47 2.27 7.45 2.64
C TYR A 47 2.45 6.76 1.29
N LEU A 48 1.51 7.00 0.39
CA LEU A 48 1.42 6.35 -0.91
C LEU A 48 1.50 7.37 -2.02
N ASP A 49 2.15 6.98 -3.12
CA ASP A 49 2.26 7.78 -4.33
C ASP A 49 2.04 6.91 -5.58
N PHE A 50 1.53 7.49 -6.66
CA PHE A 50 1.39 6.80 -7.93
C PHE A 50 2.05 7.59 -9.06
N GLU A 51 2.46 6.90 -10.11
CA GLU A 51 3.12 7.53 -11.25
C GLU A 51 2.18 8.54 -11.93
N GLY A 52 2.65 9.79 -12.05
CA GLY A 52 1.87 10.90 -12.61
C GLY A 52 1.10 11.72 -11.57
N ASN A 53 1.28 11.44 -10.28
CA ASN A 53 0.84 12.31 -9.21
C ASN A 53 1.83 13.48 -9.07
N GLU A 54 1.35 14.72 -9.17
CA GLU A 54 2.20 15.92 -9.28
C GLU A 54 2.72 16.42 -7.91
N GLY A 55 3.12 15.49 -7.04
CA GLY A 55 3.78 15.78 -5.75
C GLY A 55 2.88 15.72 -4.51
N ASP A 56 1.60 15.34 -4.65
CA ASP A 56 0.76 15.01 -3.50
C ASP A 56 1.11 13.61 -2.96
N VAL A 57 0.77 13.32 -1.70
CA VAL A 57 0.87 11.97 -1.13
C VAL A 57 -0.45 11.59 -0.49
N TRP A 58 -0.81 10.31 -0.59
CA TRP A 58 -2.00 9.78 0.04
C TRP A 58 -1.66 9.13 1.39
N GLU A 59 -2.34 9.53 2.46
CA GLU A 59 -2.22 8.91 3.79
C GLU A 59 -3.25 7.79 3.94
N GLU A 60 -2.81 6.64 4.47
CA GLU A 60 -3.70 5.50 4.70
C GLU A 60 -3.25 4.69 5.93
N GLU A 61 -4.12 3.83 6.45
CA GLU A 61 -3.76 2.86 7.49
C GLU A 61 -3.18 1.58 6.88
N VAL A 62 -2.11 1.06 7.49
CA VAL A 62 -1.47 -0.21 7.09
C VAL A 62 -2.47 -1.37 7.05
N GLY A 63 -3.48 -1.38 7.92
CA GLY A 63 -4.56 -2.37 7.95
C GLY A 63 -5.36 -2.46 6.64
N ASN A 64 -5.51 -1.33 5.93
CA ASN A 64 -6.33 -1.21 4.73
C ASN A 64 -5.62 -1.65 3.45
N LEU A 65 -4.33 -1.99 3.53
CA LEU A 65 -3.52 -2.30 2.36
C LEU A 65 -3.36 -3.80 2.07
N VAL A 66 -3.09 -4.09 0.80
CA VAL A 66 -2.61 -5.37 0.28
C VAL A 66 -1.45 -5.17 -0.69
N PHE A 67 -0.50 -6.10 -0.70
CA PHE A 67 0.54 -6.11 -1.72
C PHE A 67 -0.03 -6.38 -3.10
N CYS A 68 0.49 -5.68 -4.11
CA CYS A 68 0.31 -6.10 -5.49
C CYS A 68 0.97 -7.47 -5.66
N LYS A 69 0.22 -8.45 -6.19
CA LYS A 69 0.82 -9.73 -6.57
C LYS A 69 1.91 -9.44 -7.61
N LYS A 70 3.15 -9.87 -7.34
CA LYS A 70 4.17 -9.95 -8.39
C LYS A 70 3.59 -10.85 -9.48
N SER A 71 3.28 -10.30 -10.65
CA SER A 71 2.92 -11.13 -11.78
C SER A 71 4.16 -11.95 -12.13
N SER A 72 4.09 -13.26 -11.99
CA SER A 72 5.09 -14.21 -12.50
C SER A 72 5.03 -14.32 -14.04
N VAL A 73 4.70 -13.22 -14.73
CA VAL A 73 4.39 -13.12 -16.16
C VAL A 73 4.96 -11.76 -16.59
N CYS A 74 6.04 -11.59 -17.36
CA CYS A 74 6.94 -12.49 -18.06
C CYS A 74 8.36 -11.88 -17.99
N ARG A 75 9.37 -12.63 -17.52
CA ARG A 75 10.70 -12.49 -18.13
C ARG A 75 10.71 -13.53 -19.25
N LYS A 76 10.64 -13.07 -20.49
CA LYS A 76 11.18 -13.84 -21.60
C LYS A 76 12.60 -13.33 -21.81
N ASP A 77 13.49 -14.30 -21.75
CA ASP A 77 14.91 -14.29 -22.10
C ASP A 77 15.22 -13.39 -23.32
#